data_AF-A0A5A5RD75-F1
#
_entry.id   AF-A0A5A5RD75-F1
#
_cell.length_a   1.000
_cell.length_b   1.000
_cell.length_c   1.000
_cell.angle_alpha   90.00
_cell.angle_beta   90.00
_cell.angle_gamma   90.00
#
_symmetry.space_group_name_H-M   'P 1'
#
loop_
_entity.id
_entity.type
_entity.pdbx_description
1 polymer ?
#
loop_
_entity_poly.entity_id
_entity_poly.type
_entity_poly.pdbx_seq_one_letter_code
_entity_poly.pdbx_strand_id
1 'polypeptide(L)'
;MLLLRYGITVSAVLGLVFLAESSVKAQTQSAADLLKKPQPAANPVSQLPGPSAAPATTEADPKAPNYLNPSGNPLIFPTKPDEVNIRVVQPITLNQAIELALKNNQTLQTARVDLEIARAQLKEQQAALLPTAQAETSLSQDQSAAAQRQNELARQQGIPAVTPEDSTNFQGSVRIVYGVYTGGERAAQIKRAQKVIRQQELEVERVSEQTRFDATDAYYELQRGDAQVAIAQASIEDASQSLRDAQLLEQAGLGTRFAVLQAEVDLANANQDLTRAISNQRISRRRLAQVLSVGQHIELTAADEIREAGTWGLSLDDSIVLAYKNRAELEQQLLQREISAEDRSIAISAVIPQVDLLGEYNVLNDLSDAAGFGDGFSVGGRIRWTFFDGGRAFARARQAERNIDRADTEFSLRRNEIRLQVEESYYSLISNQENIKTSQKSIESATESLRLARLRFQAGVGTQTDVINSQRDLTDARSRYLQAIVDYNRSLNSLQRAISNLPDNRLFEVR
;
A
#
# COMPACT_ATOMS: atom_id res chain seq x y z
N MET A 1 -38.87 28.40 12.34
CA MET A 1 -38.35 29.08 11.13
C MET A 1 -37.55 30.29 11.61
N LEU A 2 -36.22 30.33 11.63
CA LEU A 2 -35.19 29.35 11.20
C LEU A 2 -34.90 28.23 12.23
N LEU A 3 -35.83 28.00 13.17
CA LEU A 3 -35.84 26.86 14.12
C LEU A 3 -36.85 25.74 13.77
N LEU A 4 -37.04 25.38 12.50
CA LEU A 4 -37.91 24.25 12.13
C LEU A 4 -37.33 23.54 10.91
N ARG A 5 -36.61 22.43 11.11
CA ARG A 5 -36.53 21.35 10.10
C ARG A 5 -35.93 20.01 10.54
N TYR A 6 -35.43 19.84 11.75
CA TYR A 6 -35.10 18.51 12.26
C TYR A 6 -35.76 18.30 13.61
N GLY A 7 -36.89 17.59 13.57
CA GLY A 7 -37.62 17.17 14.76
C GLY A 7 -36.80 16.15 15.50
N ILE A 8 -36.20 16.58 16.61
CA ILE A 8 -35.74 15.71 17.68
C ILE A 8 -36.49 16.16 18.92
N THR A 9 -37.58 15.46 19.23
CA THR A 9 -38.33 15.60 20.46
C THR A 9 -37.46 15.19 21.64
N VAL A 10 -37.35 16.09 22.61
CA VAL A 10 -36.70 15.92 23.91
C VAL A 10 -37.56 14.99 24.76
N SER A 11 -37.35 13.66 24.62
CA SER A 11 -37.91 12.62 25.50
C SER A 11 -37.07 11.35 25.35
N ALA A 12 -35.80 11.38 25.78
CA ALA A 12 -34.97 10.18 25.83
C ALA A 12 -33.76 10.35 26.76
N VAL A 13 -33.94 10.90 27.96
CA VAL A 13 -32.93 10.80 29.04
C VAL A 13 -33.68 10.67 30.38
N LEU A 14 -34.37 9.54 30.57
CA LEU A 14 -34.77 9.05 31.89
C LEU A 14 -35.15 7.58 31.72
N GLY A 15 -34.27 6.67 32.13
CA GLY A 15 -34.54 5.23 32.01
C GLY A 15 -33.27 4.41 32.08
N LEU A 16 -32.60 4.40 33.24
CA LEU A 16 -31.53 3.44 33.54
C LEU A 16 -31.44 3.25 35.06
N VAL A 17 -32.44 2.53 35.61
CA VAL A 17 -32.34 1.79 36.88
C VAL A 17 -33.11 0.49 36.67
N PHE A 18 -32.53 -0.64 37.09
CA PHE A 18 -32.94 -2.05 36.94
C PHE A 18 -32.51 -2.80 35.67
N LEU A 19 -31.50 -3.66 35.79
CA LEU A 19 -31.66 -5.12 35.97
C LEU A 19 -30.30 -5.83 35.84
N ALA A 20 -29.79 -6.31 36.97
CA ALA A 20 -28.81 -7.39 37.02
C ALA A 20 -29.50 -8.56 37.73
N GLU A 21 -29.79 -9.63 36.99
CA GLU A 21 -29.56 -11.02 37.39
C GLU A 21 -30.23 -12.01 36.42
N SER A 22 -29.50 -13.11 36.20
CA SER A 22 -29.96 -14.47 35.95
C SER A 22 -30.00 -15.03 34.50
N SER A 23 -29.23 -16.13 34.38
CA SER A 23 -29.44 -17.33 33.56
C SER A 23 -29.07 -17.22 32.07
N VAL A 24 -28.28 -18.13 31.49
CA VAL A 24 -28.65 -19.55 31.27
C VAL A 24 -27.43 -20.45 31.08
N LYS A 25 -27.54 -21.67 31.65
CA LYS A 25 -26.69 -22.85 31.49
C LYS A 25 -26.86 -23.52 30.12
N ALA A 26 -25.75 -24.12 29.67
CA ALA A 26 -25.64 -25.42 29.00
C ALA A 26 -26.23 -25.62 27.58
N GLN A 27 -25.37 -26.08 26.65
CA GLN A 27 -25.55 -27.38 26.01
C GLN A 27 -24.28 -27.82 25.24
N THR A 28 -23.63 -28.85 25.77
CA THR A 28 -22.78 -29.82 25.08
C THR A 28 -23.65 -30.94 24.53
N GLN A 29 -23.36 -31.42 23.32
CA GLN A 29 -23.58 -32.77 22.76
C GLN A 29 -23.30 -32.68 21.25
N SER A 30 -22.76 -33.64 20.53
CA SER A 30 -22.19 -34.96 20.82
C SER A 30 -21.53 -35.37 19.50
N ALA A 31 -20.28 -35.82 19.54
CA ALA A 31 -19.59 -36.42 18.41
C ALA A 31 -19.32 -37.89 18.76
N ALA A 32 -19.92 -38.80 18.00
CA ALA A 32 -19.51 -40.20 17.91
C ALA A 32 -20.01 -40.78 16.59
N ASP A 33 -19.33 -41.85 16.17
CA ASP A 33 -19.59 -42.72 15.02
C ASP A 33 -19.07 -42.26 13.64
N LEU A 34 -18.21 -42.99 12.92
CA LEU A 34 -17.73 -44.37 13.03
C LEU A 34 -16.36 -44.55 12.36
N LEU A 35 -15.55 -45.41 13.00
CA LEU A 35 -14.36 -46.07 12.48
C LEU A 35 -14.68 -47.03 11.32
N LYS A 36 -13.86 -47.04 10.27
CA LYS A 36 -13.51 -48.26 9.52
C LYS A 36 -12.02 -48.25 9.14
N LYS A 37 -11.35 -49.36 9.46
CA LYS A 37 -9.91 -49.63 9.29
C LYS A 37 -9.57 -50.13 7.86
N PRO A 38 -8.27 -50.20 7.48
CA PRO A 38 -7.76 -50.10 6.12
C PRO A 38 -7.25 -51.43 5.53
N GLN A 39 -7.02 -51.48 4.19
CA GLN A 39 -5.97 -52.29 3.52
C GLN A 39 -5.88 -52.00 1.99
N PRO A 40 -4.84 -52.46 1.24
CA PRO A 40 -3.87 -51.54 0.61
C PRO A 40 -3.67 -51.74 -0.91
N ALA A 41 -2.67 -51.01 -1.44
CA ALA A 41 -1.91 -51.20 -2.69
C ALA A 41 -2.37 -50.44 -3.95
N ALA A 42 -1.49 -49.59 -4.48
CA ALA A 42 -0.76 -49.78 -5.74
C ALA A 42 -0.26 -48.43 -6.31
N ASN A 43 1.05 -48.31 -6.56
CA ASN A 43 1.62 -47.28 -7.43
C ASN A 43 1.12 -47.49 -8.87
N PRO A 44 1.08 -46.41 -9.69
CA PRO A 44 1.99 -46.38 -10.83
C PRO A 44 2.58 -44.99 -11.15
N VAL A 45 3.90 -45.01 -11.39
CA VAL A 45 4.64 -44.50 -12.57
C VAL A 45 4.09 -43.30 -13.36
N SER A 46 4.92 -42.25 -13.38
CA SER A 46 5.32 -41.35 -14.47
C SER A 46 4.38 -41.09 -15.65
N GLN A 47 4.06 -39.80 -15.87
CA GLN A 47 3.96 -39.19 -17.20
C GLN A 47 4.17 -37.66 -17.11
N LEU A 48 5.25 -37.18 -17.74
CA LEU A 48 5.50 -35.77 -18.05
C LEU A 48 4.56 -35.34 -19.19
N PRO A 49 3.90 -34.17 -19.12
CA PRO A 49 3.28 -33.59 -20.30
C PRO A 49 4.33 -32.84 -21.14
N GLY A 50 4.46 -33.23 -22.41
CA GLY A 50 5.28 -32.54 -23.41
C GLY A 50 4.70 -31.19 -23.87
N PRO A 51 5.48 -30.37 -24.59
CA PRO A 51 5.05 -29.05 -25.02
C PRO A 51 4.25 -29.16 -26.31
N SER A 52 2.96 -28.87 -26.27
CA SER A 52 2.21 -28.49 -27.47
C SER A 52 0.93 -27.75 -27.08
N ALA A 53 0.96 -26.43 -27.19
CA ALA A 53 -0.21 -25.64 -27.49
C ALA A 53 0.25 -24.40 -28.27
N ALA A 54 -0.15 -24.35 -29.54
CA ALA A 54 -0.06 -23.17 -30.38
C ALA A 54 -0.79 -21.98 -29.71
N PRO A 55 -0.37 -20.73 -29.96
CA PRO A 55 -1.01 -19.57 -29.36
C PRO A 55 -2.43 -19.41 -29.92
N ALA A 56 -3.42 -19.57 -29.05
CA ALA A 56 -4.79 -19.16 -29.34
C ALA A 56 -4.86 -17.64 -29.30
N THR A 57 -4.98 -17.02 -30.47
CA THR A 57 -5.42 -15.63 -30.62
C THR A 57 -6.84 -15.49 -30.08
N THR A 58 -6.96 -15.24 -28.78
CA THR A 58 -8.21 -14.87 -28.12
C THR A 58 -8.09 -13.38 -27.85
N GLU A 59 -8.97 -12.55 -28.41
CA GLU A 59 -9.08 -11.14 -28.01
C GLU A 59 -9.22 -11.11 -26.48
N ALA A 60 -8.18 -10.61 -25.80
CA ALA A 60 -8.10 -10.64 -24.36
C ALA A 60 -9.17 -9.71 -23.77
N ASP A 61 -10.06 -10.25 -22.94
CA ASP A 61 -10.92 -9.46 -22.07
C ASP A 61 -10.02 -8.47 -21.29
N PRO A 62 -10.25 -7.15 -21.38
CA PRO A 62 -9.41 -6.18 -20.70
C PRO A 62 -9.44 -6.32 -19.18
N LYS A 63 -10.42 -7.04 -18.61
CA LYS A 63 -10.57 -7.22 -17.17
C LYS A 63 -9.92 -8.51 -16.65
N ALA A 64 -9.25 -8.40 -15.51
CA ALA A 64 -8.65 -9.56 -14.86
C ALA A 64 -9.70 -10.51 -14.24
N PRO A 65 -9.54 -11.84 -14.35
CA PRO A 65 -10.48 -12.81 -13.77
C PRO A 65 -10.62 -12.71 -12.25
N ASN A 66 -11.86 -12.82 -11.74
CA ASN A 66 -12.16 -12.62 -10.31
C ASN A 66 -11.51 -13.64 -9.36
N TYR A 67 -11.18 -14.85 -9.82
CA TYR A 67 -10.53 -15.87 -9.00
C TYR A 67 -9.05 -15.55 -8.68
N LEU A 68 -8.48 -14.52 -9.32
CA LEU A 68 -7.12 -14.04 -9.04
C LEU A 68 -7.05 -13.19 -7.77
N ASN A 69 -8.18 -12.68 -7.28
CA ASN A 69 -8.21 -11.86 -6.07
C ASN A 69 -7.82 -12.70 -4.82
N PRO A 70 -7.15 -12.08 -3.83
CA PRO A 70 -6.72 -12.77 -2.62
C PRO A 70 -7.92 -13.32 -1.83
N SER A 71 -7.71 -14.39 -1.05
CA SER A 71 -8.74 -14.98 -0.20
C SER A 71 -9.26 -13.97 0.84
N GLY A 72 -10.54 -14.10 1.19
CA GLY A 72 -11.28 -13.04 1.89
C GLY A 72 -10.83 -12.68 3.32
N ASN A 73 -10.03 -13.51 4.01
CA ASN A 73 -9.49 -13.16 5.33
C ASN A 73 -7.95 -13.15 5.33
N PRO A 74 -7.31 -11.96 5.32
CA PRO A 74 -5.85 -11.83 5.28
C PRO A 74 -5.16 -12.19 6.61
N LEU A 75 -5.92 -12.43 7.68
CA LEU A 75 -5.40 -12.79 9.00
C LEU A 75 -5.23 -14.31 9.19
N ILE A 76 -5.66 -15.11 8.22
CA ILE A 76 -5.47 -16.56 8.23
C ILE A 76 -4.16 -16.88 7.51
N PHE A 77 -3.28 -17.63 8.17
CA PHE A 77 -2.04 -18.13 7.59
C PHE A 77 -2.14 -19.64 7.36
N PRO A 78 -1.55 -20.16 6.26
CA PRO A 78 -1.54 -21.59 6.00
C PRO A 78 -0.74 -22.32 7.09
N THR A 79 -1.27 -23.45 7.55
CA THR A 79 -0.63 -24.30 8.58
C THR A 79 -0.22 -25.66 8.03
N LYS A 80 -0.64 -26.00 6.79
CA LYS A 80 -0.30 -27.25 6.12
C LYS A 80 0.42 -27.00 4.80
N PRO A 81 1.36 -27.87 4.39
CA PRO A 81 2.04 -27.75 3.09
C PRO A 81 1.08 -27.68 1.88
N ASP A 82 -0.03 -28.43 1.93
CA ASP A 82 -1.02 -28.46 0.83
C ASP A 82 -1.79 -27.15 0.62
N GLU A 83 -1.78 -26.28 1.63
CA GLU A 83 -2.36 -24.92 1.62
C GLU A 83 -1.37 -23.87 1.08
N VAL A 84 -0.18 -24.30 0.67
CA VAL A 84 0.85 -23.47 0.02
C VAL A 84 1.17 -23.98 -1.39
N ASN A 85 0.71 -25.19 -1.73
CA ASN A 85 0.96 -25.79 -3.04
C ASN A 85 0.28 -25.01 -4.17
N ILE A 86 1.06 -24.70 -5.20
CA ILE A 86 0.61 -23.99 -6.40
C ILE A 86 -0.23 -24.96 -7.25
N ARG A 87 -1.45 -24.57 -7.63
CA ARG A 87 -2.39 -25.46 -8.34
C ARG A 87 -2.85 -24.93 -9.70
N VAL A 88 -2.64 -23.64 -9.99
CA VAL A 88 -3.18 -23.01 -11.20
C VAL A 88 -2.12 -22.12 -11.85
N VAL A 89 -1.77 -22.42 -13.10
CA VAL A 89 -0.96 -21.54 -13.97
C VAL A 89 -1.92 -20.68 -14.78
N GLN A 90 -1.79 -19.37 -14.69
CA GLN A 90 -2.66 -18.41 -15.36
C GLN A 90 -1.85 -17.40 -16.19
N PRO A 91 -2.04 -17.36 -17.52
CA PRO A 91 -1.50 -16.28 -18.35
C PRO A 91 -2.25 -14.98 -18.08
N ILE A 92 -1.52 -13.87 -17.97
CA ILE A 92 -2.06 -12.53 -17.79
C ILE A 92 -1.37 -11.51 -18.70
N THR A 93 -2.13 -10.52 -19.16
CA THR A 93 -1.60 -9.36 -19.91
C THR A 93 -1.12 -8.26 -18.96
N LEU A 94 -0.30 -7.33 -19.46
CA LEU A 94 0.17 -6.17 -18.70
C LEU A 94 -0.99 -5.33 -18.16
N ASN A 95 -2.04 -5.12 -18.97
CA ASN A 95 -3.21 -4.34 -18.54
C ASN A 95 -3.96 -5.01 -17.38
N GLN A 96 -4.14 -6.33 -17.44
CA GLN A 96 -4.74 -7.10 -16.35
C GLN A 96 -3.87 -7.07 -15.08
N ALA A 97 -2.54 -7.09 -15.25
CA ALA A 97 -1.62 -6.94 -14.12
C ALA A 97 -1.79 -5.58 -13.43
N ILE A 98 -1.81 -4.49 -14.19
CA ILE A 98 -2.01 -3.13 -13.64
C ILE A 98 -3.37 -3.03 -12.93
N GLU A 99 -4.44 -3.54 -13.53
CA GLU A 99 -5.77 -3.52 -12.92
C GLU A 99 -5.80 -4.29 -11.59
N LEU A 100 -5.24 -5.50 -11.54
CA LEU A 100 -5.15 -6.29 -10.32
C LEU A 100 -4.34 -5.57 -9.25
N ALA A 101 -3.23 -4.93 -9.62
CA ALA A 101 -2.43 -4.15 -8.68
C ALA A 101 -3.25 -2.98 -8.10
N LEU A 102 -3.90 -2.17 -8.94
CA LEU A 102 -4.69 -1.02 -8.48
C LEU A 102 -5.92 -1.41 -7.65
N LYS A 103 -6.39 -2.65 -7.79
CA LYS A 103 -7.52 -3.20 -7.02
C LYS A 103 -7.07 -3.81 -5.69
N ASN A 104 -6.04 -4.65 -5.72
CA ASN A 104 -5.68 -5.54 -4.61
C ASN A 104 -4.48 -5.05 -3.79
N ASN A 105 -3.67 -4.11 -4.30
CA ASN A 105 -2.46 -3.66 -3.62
C ASN A 105 -2.79 -3.07 -2.24
N GLN A 106 -2.17 -3.65 -1.22
CA GLN A 106 -2.44 -3.33 0.18
C GLN A 106 -1.96 -1.92 0.57
N THR A 107 -0.86 -1.45 -0.02
CA THR A 107 -0.35 -0.09 0.22
C THR A 107 -1.34 0.96 -0.29
N LEU A 108 -1.93 0.73 -1.47
CA LEU A 108 -2.97 1.62 -2.00
C LEU A 108 -4.27 1.56 -1.17
N GLN A 109 -4.64 0.38 -0.65
CA GLN A 109 -5.78 0.25 0.26
C GLN A 109 -5.57 1.02 1.56
N THR A 110 -4.38 0.93 2.17
CA THR A 110 -4.01 1.71 3.36
C THR A 110 -4.11 3.22 3.09
N ALA A 111 -3.56 3.70 1.98
CA ALA A 111 -3.64 5.12 1.62
C ALA A 111 -5.10 5.61 1.47
N ARG A 112 -5.99 4.78 0.93
CA ARG A 112 -7.44 5.09 0.85
C ARG A 112 -8.09 5.16 2.24
N VAL A 113 -7.76 4.25 3.14
CA VAL A 113 -8.23 4.27 4.53
C VAL A 113 -7.70 5.49 5.27
N ASP A 114 -6.44 5.87 5.06
CA ASP A 114 -5.85 7.08 5.66
C ASP A 114 -6.57 8.36 5.20
N LEU A 115 -7.01 8.41 3.93
CA LEU A 115 -7.87 9.48 3.44
C LEU A 115 -9.24 9.50 4.14
N GLU A 116 -9.85 8.34 4.40
CA GLU A 116 -11.10 8.26 5.18
C GLU A 116 -10.92 8.71 6.63
N ILE A 117 -9.79 8.34 7.26
CA ILE A 117 -9.40 8.82 8.59
C ILE A 117 -9.28 10.34 8.58
N ALA A 118 -8.60 10.93 7.59
CA ALA A 118 -8.48 12.38 7.47
C ALA A 118 -9.84 13.08 7.27
N ARG A 119 -10.75 12.47 6.51
CA ARG A 119 -12.14 12.95 6.36
C ARG A 119 -12.91 12.89 7.68
N ALA A 120 -12.74 11.85 8.47
CA ALA A 120 -13.34 11.74 9.80
C ALA A 120 -12.77 12.80 10.76
N GLN A 121 -11.45 13.06 10.71
CA GLN A 121 -10.81 14.13 11.48
C GLN A 121 -11.33 15.52 11.09
N LEU A 122 -11.60 15.79 9.80
CA LEU A 122 -12.27 17.04 9.43
C LEU A 122 -13.65 17.16 10.05
N LYS A 123 -14.45 16.07 10.08
CA LYS A 123 -15.75 16.08 10.74
C LYS A 123 -15.63 16.34 12.24
N GLU A 124 -14.60 15.80 12.89
CA GLU A 124 -14.28 16.10 14.29
C GLU A 124 -14.00 17.60 14.49
N GLN A 125 -13.19 18.23 13.64
CA GLN A 125 -12.94 19.67 13.70
C GLN A 125 -14.21 20.50 13.40
N GLN A 126 -15.07 20.02 12.50
CA GLN A 126 -16.35 20.66 12.19
C GLN A 126 -17.36 20.50 13.33
N ALA A 127 -17.32 19.42 14.10
CA ALA A 127 -18.18 19.23 15.26
C ALA A 127 -17.96 20.32 16.32
N ALA A 128 -16.77 20.92 16.37
CA ALA A 128 -16.49 22.08 17.22
C ALA A 128 -17.34 23.33 16.86
N LEU A 129 -18.01 23.36 15.70
CA LEU A 129 -19.00 24.40 15.33
C LEU A 129 -20.33 24.24 16.07
N LEU A 130 -20.55 23.11 16.74
CA LEU A 130 -21.76 22.80 17.50
C LEU A 130 -21.48 22.92 19.01
N PRO A 131 -22.53 23.15 19.83
CA PRO A 131 -22.40 23.07 21.28
C PRO A 131 -22.08 21.65 21.73
N THR A 132 -21.30 21.52 22.80
CA THR A 132 -21.14 20.25 23.52
C THR A 132 -22.16 20.18 24.65
N ALA A 133 -22.77 19.01 24.84
CA ALA A 133 -23.69 18.73 25.93
C ALA A 133 -23.15 17.54 26.72
N GLN A 134 -23.03 17.69 28.03
CA GLN A 134 -22.54 16.66 28.94
C GLN A 134 -23.54 16.49 30.07
N ALA A 135 -23.85 15.24 30.41
CA ALA A 135 -24.57 14.90 31.63
C ALA A 135 -23.58 14.28 32.62
N GLU A 136 -23.61 14.73 33.87
CA GLU A 136 -22.80 14.20 34.95
C GLU A 136 -23.70 13.91 36.14
N THR A 137 -23.51 12.74 36.74
CA THR A 137 -24.20 12.35 37.98
C THR A 137 -23.17 11.84 38.97
N SER A 138 -23.22 12.36 40.18
CA SER A 138 -22.37 11.95 41.28
C SER A 138 -23.23 11.56 42.48
N LEU A 139 -22.73 10.57 43.21
CA LEU A 139 -23.23 10.17 44.52
C LEU A 139 -22.01 10.17 45.44
N SER A 140 -22.01 11.04 46.44
CA SER A 140 -20.95 11.10 47.45
C SER A 140 -21.55 10.83 48.83
N GLN A 141 -20.74 10.22 49.68
CA GLN A 141 -21.06 10.08 51.10
C GLN A 141 -19.97 10.80 51.88
N ASP A 142 -20.37 11.80 52.65
CA ASP A 142 -19.45 12.67 53.37
C ASP A 142 -19.56 12.38 54.87
N GLN A 143 -18.47 11.88 55.45
CA GLN A 143 -18.35 11.62 56.89
C GLN A 143 -17.23 12.47 57.48
N SER A 144 -17.52 13.25 58.52
CA SER A 144 -16.55 14.14 59.14
C SER A 144 -16.05 13.60 60.48
N ALA A 145 -14.83 13.05 60.47
CA ALA A 145 -14.14 12.62 61.69
C ALA A 145 -13.92 13.80 62.68
N ALA A 146 -13.75 15.02 62.16
CA ALA A 146 -13.63 16.23 62.98
C ALA A 146 -14.96 16.56 63.70
N ALA A 147 -16.09 16.45 62.99
CA ALA A 147 -17.42 16.64 63.58
C ALA A 147 -17.75 15.52 64.58
N GLN A 148 -17.37 14.28 64.28
CA GLN A 148 -17.50 13.14 65.21
C GLN A 148 -16.72 13.39 66.51
N ARG A 149 -15.44 13.78 66.42
CA ARG A 149 -14.62 14.09 67.60
C ARG A 149 -15.17 15.28 68.39
N GLN A 150 -15.59 16.36 67.72
CA GLN A 150 -16.17 17.53 68.38
C GLN A 150 -17.43 17.16 69.18
N ASN A 151 -18.25 16.27 68.63
CA ASN A 151 -19.43 15.77 69.31
C ASN A 151 -19.11 14.86 70.50
N GLU A 152 -18.08 14.02 70.41
CA GLU A 152 -17.61 13.24 71.56
C GLU A 152 -17.12 14.16 72.71
N LEU A 153 -16.38 15.21 72.38
CA LEU A 153 -15.94 16.23 73.34
C LEU A 153 -17.12 16.99 73.96
N ALA A 154 -18.14 17.37 73.16
CA ALA A 154 -19.36 18.01 73.66
C ALA A 154 -20.14 17.10 74.62
N ARG A 155 -20.24 15.79 74.31
CA ARG A 155 -20.86 14.79 75.21
C ARG A 155 -20.15 14.68 76.54
N GLN A 156 -18.82 14.73 76.56
CA GLN A 156 -18.04 14.70 77.82
C GLN A 156 -18.28 15.93 78.70
N GLN A 157 -18.66 17.07 78.11
CA GLN A 157 -18.97 18.31 78.83
C GLN A 157 -20.46 18.43 79.21
N GLY A 158 -21.27 17.39 78.99
CA GLY A 158 -22.70 17.40 79.29
C GLY A 158 -23.53 18.30 78.36
N ILE A 159 -22.94 18.78 77.25
CA ILE A 159 -23.64 19.56 76.23
C ILE A 159 -24.31 18.58 75.25
N PRO A 160 -25.57 18.79 74.84
CA PRO A 160 -26.21 17.95 73.84
C PRO A 160 -25.39 17.95 72.55
N ALA A 161 -24.80 16.81 72.20
CA ALA A 161 -24.12 16.65 70.92
C ALA A 161 -25.14 16.60 69.78
N VAL A 162 -24.89 17.37 68.74
CA VAL A 162 -25.62 17.28 67.47
C VAL A 162 -25.06 16.07 66.75
N THR A 163 -25.84 15.02 66.48
CA THR A 163 -25.32 13.89 65.69
C THR A 163 -24.68 14.43 64.40
N PRO A 164 -23.41 14.11 64.10
CA PRO A 164 -22.87 14.43 62.79
C PRO A 164 -23.73 13.66 61.79
N GLU A 165 -24.47 14.38 60.95
CA GLU A 165 -25.27 13.77 59.90
C GLU A 165 -24.30 13.30 58.81
N ASP A 166 -24.21 11.99 58.65
CA ASP A 166 -23.59 11.39 57.48
C ASP A 166 -24.47 11.77 56.28
N SER A 167 -24.02 12.74 55.48
CA SER A 167 -24.77 13.17 54.31
C SER A 167 -24.51 12.26 53.13
N THR A 168 -25.57 11.88 52.41
CA THR A 168 -25.47 11.10 51.17
C THR A 168 -25.95 11.98 50.04
N ASN A 169 -25.01 12.69 49.43
CA ASN A 169 -25.30 13.72 48.45
C ASN A 169 -25.42 13.11 47.06
N PHE A 170 -26.59 13.25 46.45
CA PHE A 170 -26.80 13.02 45.03
C PHE A 170 -26.77 14.36 44.29
N GLN A 171 -25.97 14.44 43.22
CA GLN A 171 -25.94 15.58 42.33
C GLN A 171 -25.99 15.11 40.87
N GLY A 172 -26.96 15.63 40.12
CA GLY A 172 -27.03 15.48 38.67
C GLY A 172 -26.87 16.84 37.99
N SER A 173 -26.18 16.91 36.87
CA SER A 173 -26.09 18.12 36.06
C SER A 173 -26.08 17.80 34.57
N VAL A 174 -26.71 18.66 33.77
CA VAL A 174 -26.56 18.71 32.33
C VAL A 174 -25.96 20.05 31.98
N ARG A 175 -24.77 20.04 31.39
CA ARG A 175 -24.00 21.22 31.01
C ARG A 175 -23.89 21.31 29.49
N ILE A 176 -24.23 22.48 28.96
CA ILE A 176 -24.07 22.85 27.55
C ILE A 176 -23.00 23.94 27.46
N VAL A 177 -21.99 23.74 26.62
CA VAL A 177 -20.93 24.73 26.35
C VAL A 177 -20.86 25.02 24.86
N TYR A 178 -20.89 26.29 24.49
CA TYR A 178 -20.75 26.73 23.12
C TYR A 178 -19.74 27.87 22.99
N GLY A 179 -18.59 27.60 22.36
CA GLY A 179 -17.64 28.64 22.01
C GLY A 179 -18.19 29.53 20.90
N VAL A 180 -18.68 30.71 21.25
CA VAL A 180 -19.18 31.69 20.27
C VAL A 180 -18.02 32.27 19.47
N TYR A 181 -16.89 32.54 20.13
CA TYR A 181 -15.68 33.05 19.50
C TYR A 181 -14.44 32.40 20.12
N THR A 182 -13.62 31.74 19.30
CA THR A 182 -12.42 31.01 19.74
C THR A 182 -11.13 31.71 19.30
N GLY A 183 -11.14 33.04 19.14
CA GLY A 183 -9.96 33.77 18.66
C GLY A 183 -9.47 33.40 17.26
N GLY A 184 -10.34 32.80 16.42
CA GLY A 184 -9.98 32.29 15.09
C GLY A 184 -9.47 30.83 15.06
N GLU A 185 -9.21 30.23 16.22
CA GLU A 185 -8.67 28.86 16.35
C GLU A 185 -9.47 27.82 15.56
N ARG A 186 -10.80 27.78 15.79
CA ARG A 186 -11.71 26.83 15.14
C ARG A 186 -11.67 26.93 13.62
N ALA A 187 -11.66 28.14 13.08
CA ALA A 187 -11.64 28.35 11.63
C ALA A 187 -10.30 27.87 11.03
N ALA A 188 -9.18 28.16 11.70
CA ALA A 188 -7.86 27.72 11.27
C ALA A 188 -7.70 26.19 11.38
N GLN A 189 -8.19 25.55 12.44
CA GLN A 189 -8.22 24.08 12.59
C GLN A 189 -8.99 23.40 11.45
N ILE A 190 -10.16 23.93 11.09
CA ILE A 190 -10.97 23.40 9.98
C ILE A 190 -10.23 23.57 8.65
N LYS A 191 -9.64 24.74 8.37
CA LYS A 191 -8.85 24.96 7.15
C LYS A 191 -7.64 24.05 7.08
N ARG A 192 -6.91 23.90 8.18
CA ARG A 192 -5.79 22.97 8.31
C ARG A 192 -6.22 21.54 7.97
N ALA A 193 -7.31 21.06 8.56
CA ALA A 193 -7.83 19.72 8.29
C ALA A 193 -8.27 19.54 6.82
N GLN A 194 -8.82 20.57 6.17
CA GLN A 194 -9.12 20.54 4.73
C GLN A 194 -7.86 20.39 3.88
N LYS A 195 -6.77 21.11 4.23
CA LYS A 195 -5.48 20.99 3.54
C LYS A 195 -4.83 19.63 3.75
N VAL A 196 -4.96 19.06 4.94
CA VAL A 196 -4.52 17.68 5.24
C VAL A 196 -5.29 16.67 4.37
N ILE A 197 -6.60 16.83 4.17
CA ILE A 197 -7.35 15.95 3.25
C ILE A 197 -6.78 16.04 1.84
N ARG A 198 -6.56 17.24 1.30
CA ARG A 198 -5.97 17.40 -0.03
C ARG A 198 -4.59 16.75 -0.13
N GLN A 199 -3.77 16.84 0.93
CA GLN A 199 -2.48 16.16 1.01
C GLN A 199 -2.62 14.63 0.94
N GLN A 200 -3.63 14.07 1.62
CA GLN A 200 -3.94 12.62 1.56
C GLN A 200 -4.51 12.19 0.21
N GLU A 201 -5.31 13.03 -0.46
CA GLU A 201 -5.77 12.76 -1.83
C GLU A 201 -4.61 12.65 -2.81
N LEU A 202 -3.65 13.57 -2.73
CA LEU A 202 -2.41 13.52 -3.52
C LEU A 202 -1.55 12.31 -3.17
N GLU A 203 -1.57 11.85 -1.92
CA GLU A 203 -0.85 10.65 -1.50
C GLU A 203 -1.47 9.39 -2.12
N VAL A 204 -2.80 9.28 -2.16
CA VAL A 204 -3.50 8.19 -2.86
C VAL A 204 -3.13 8.18 -4.35
N GLU A 205 -3.09 9.35 -4.99
CA GLU A 205 -2.66 9.49 -6.38
C GLU A 205 -1.20 9.03 -6.58
N ARG A 206 -0.28 9.52 -5.74
CA ARG A 206 1.14 9.15 -5.77
C ARG A 206 1.36 7.64 -5.60
N VAL A 207 0.63 7.01 -4.68
CA VAL A 207 0.69 5.56 -4.40
C VAL A 207 0.04 4.75 -5.53
N SER A 208 -1.05 5.25 -6.12
CA SER A 208 -1.68 4.63 -7.30
C SER A 208 -0.70 4.55 -8.47
N GLU A 209 -0.03 5.66 -8.78
CA GLU A 209 0.95 5.71 -9.85
C GLU A 209 2.22 4.89 -9.55
N GLN A 210 2.64 4.84 -8.28
CA GLN A 210 3.71 3.93 -7.87
C GLN A 210 3.31 2.46 -8.07
N THR A 211 2.08 2.11 -7.69
CA THR A 211 1.54 0.75 -7.82
C THR A 211 1.49 0.31 -9.29
N ARG A 212 1.08 1.22 -10.19
CA ARG A 212 1.12 0.99 -11.64
C ARG A 212 2.54 0.76 -12.14
N PHE A 213 3.48 1.62 -11.72
CA PHE A 213 4.89 1.49 -12.08
C PHE A 213 5.45 0.14 -11.63
N ASP A 214 5.25 -0.23 -10.35
CA ASP A 214 5.76 -1.47 -9.76
C ASP A 214 5.17 -2.71 -10.45
N ALA A 215 3.86 -2.69 -10.77
CA ALA A 215 3.20 -3.76 -11.49
C ALA A 215 3.74 -3.93 -12.92
N THR A 216 3.96 -2.81 -13.62
CA THR A 216 4.51 -2.79 -14.98
C THR A 216 5.96 -3.27 -14.98
N ASP A 217 6.77 -2.82 -14.02
CA ASP A 217 8.17 -3.24 -13.88
C ASP A 217 8.26 -4.75 -13.60
N ALA A 218 7.49 -5.25 -12.63
CA ALA A 218 7.44 -6.66 -12.30
C ALA A 218 6.94 -7.54 -13.46
N TYR A 219 6.06 -7.01 -14.32
CA TYR A 219 5.59 -7.71 -15.51
C TYR A 219 6.69 -7.85 -16.56
N TYR A 220 7.42 -6.77 -16.86
CA TYR A 220 8.56 -6.81 -17.78
C TYR A 220 9.71 -7.69 -17.25
N GLU A 221 9.89 -7.74 -15.93
CA GLU A 221 10.80 -8.69 -15.28
C GLU A 221 10.39 -10.15 -15.50
N LEU A 222 9.10 -10.46 -15.41
CA LEU A 222 8.59 -11.79 -15.72
C LEU A 222 8.83 -12.15 -17.20
N GLN A 223 8.52 -11.24 -18.12
CA GLN A 223 8.79 -11.45 -19.55
C GLN A 223 10.26 -11.76 -19.82
N ARG A 224 11.18 -11.03 -19.15
CA ARG A 224 12.62 -11.35 -19.20
C ARG A 224 12.93 -12.76 -18.71
N GLY A 225 12.37 -13.17 -17.58
CA GLY A 225 12.55 -14.52 -17.04
C GLY A 225 12.03 -15.60 -17.98
N ASP A 226 10.86 -15.39 -18.58
CA ASP A 226 10.26 -16.30 -19.57
C ASP A 226 11.16 -16.41 -20.82
N ALA A 227 11.69 -15.29 -21.31
CA ALA A 227 12.59 -15.26 -22.47
C ALA A 227 13.93 -15.97 -22.21
N GLN A 228 14.51 -15.80 -21.02
CA GLN A 228 15.77 -16.47 -20.65
C GLN A 228 15.62 -17.99 -20.61
N VAL A 229 14.47 -18.52 -20.17
CA VAL A 229 14.19 -19.96 -20.23
C VAL A 229 14.11 -20.43 -21.69
N ALA A 230 13.43 -19.69 -22.57
CA ALA A 230 13.34 -20.03 -23.99
C ALA A 230 14.72 -20.03 -24.67
N ILE A 231 15.58 -19.04 -24.38
CA ILE A 231 16.96 -18.99 -24.90
C ILE A 231 17.79 -20.18 -24.39
N ALA A 232 17.70 -20.51 -23.10
CA ALA A 232 18.45 -21.62 -22.52
C ALA A 232 17.99 -22.99 -23.08
N GLN A 233 16.69 -23.15 -23.37
CA GLN A 233 16.18 -24.34 -24.07
C GLN A 233 16.74 -24.45 -25.49
N ALA A 234 16.75 -23.36 -26.25
CA ALA A 234 17.34 -23.35 -27.59
C ALA A 234 18.85 -23.66 -27.56
N SER A 235 19.57 -23.18 -26.54
CA SER A 235 21.00 -23.49 -26.34
C SER A 235 21.23 -24.99 -26.09
N ILE A 236 20.37 -25.66 -25.32
CA ILE A 236 20.44 -27.12 -25.15
C ILE A 236 20.20 -27.86 -26.47
N GLU A 237 19.26 -27.40 -27.29
CA GLU A 237 18.99 -28.00 -28.60
C GLU A 237 20.22 -27.88 -29.52
N ASP A 238 20.82 -26.69 -29.57
CA ASP A 238 22.04 -26.39 -30.31
C ASP A 238 23.24 -27.23 -29.82
N ALA A 239 23.45 -27.33 -28.50
CA ALA A 239 24.52 -28.13 -27.90
C ALA A 239 24.31 -29.64 -28.13
N SER A 240 23.06 -30.11 -28.04
CA SER A 240 22.69 -31.50 -28.33
C SER A 240 22.94 -31.86 -29.79
N GLN A 241 22.64 -30.95 -30.72
CA GLN A 241 22.96 -31.13 -32.13
C GLN A 241 24.46 -31.21 -32.35
N SER A 242 25.23 -30.31 -31.73
CA SER A 242 26.70 -30.33 -31.89
C SER A 242 27.34 -31.60 -31.32
N LEU A 243 26.81 -32.14 -30.23
CA LEU A 243 27.27 -33.42 -29.69
C LEU A 243 26.98 -34.58 -30.65
N ARG A 244 25.78 -34.61 -31.26
CA ARG A 244 25.45 -35.63 -32.27
C ARG A 244 26.39 -35.54 -33.47
N ASP A 245 26.66 -34.35 -33.98
CA ASP A 245 27.56 -34.15 -35.12
C ASP A 245 28.99 -34.61 -34.78
N ALA A 246 29.51 -34.28 -33.60
CA ALA A 246 30.83 -34.71 -33.15
C ALA A 246 30.94 -36.25 -33.00
N GLN A 247 29.89 -36.90 -32.47
CA GLN A 247 29.83 -38.35 -32.34
C GLN A 247 29.78 -39.06 -33.71
N LEU A 248 29.01 -38.54 -34.66
CA LEU A 248 28.92 -39.10 -36.01
C LEU A 248 30.27 -39.00 -36.73
N LEU A 249 30.96 -37.87 -36.61
CA LEU A 249 32.30 -37.69 -37.19
C LEU A 249 33.33 -38.62 -36.54
N GLU A 250 33.31 -38.79 -35.21
CA GLU A 250 34.16 -39.76 -34.51
C GLU A 250 33.92 -41.19 -35.02
N GLN A 251 32.65 -41.61 -35.12
CA GLN A 251 32.28 -42.95 -35.60
C GLN A 251 32.69 -43.19 -37.05
N ALA A 252 32.66 -42.14 -37.88
CA ALA A 252 33.14 -42.18 -39.27
C ALA A 252 34.68 -42.13 -39.38
N GLY A 253 35.41 -42.00 -38.27
CA GLY A 253 36.87 -41.86 -38.24
C GLY A 253 37.39 -40.49 -38.70
N LEU A 254 36.50 -39.51 -38.89
CA LEU A 254 36.82 -38.15 -39.34
C LEU A 254 36.90 -37.14 -38.17
N GLY A 255 36.42 -37.52 -36.99
CA GLY A 255 36.42 -36.72 -35.76
C GLY A 255 37.37 -37.25 -34.69
N THR A 256 37.44 -36.55 -33.55
CA THR A 256 38.28 -36.93 -32.41
C THR A 256 37.45 -37.13 -31.15
N ARG A 257 37.89 -38.04 -30.26
CA ARG A 257 37.28 -38.21 -28.94
C ARG A 257 37.30 -36.91 -28.12
N PHE A 258 38.33 -36.08 -28.31
CA PHE A 258 38.44 -34.77 -27.67
C PHE A 258 37.28 -33.84 -28.05
N ALA A 259 36.89 -33.78 -29.33
CA ALA A 259 35.75 -32.99 -29.78
C ALA A 259 34.42 -33.46 -29.16
N VAL A 260 34.22 -34.77 -29.03
CA VAL A 260 33.04 -35.35 -28.34
C VAL A 260 33.00 -34.90 -26.88
N LEU A 261 34.12 -35.01 -26.15
CA LEU A 261 34.20 -34.58 -24.74
C LEU A 261 33.94 -33.07 -24.58
N GLN A 262 34.42 -32.24 -25.51
CA GLN A 262 34.13 -30.81 -25.49
C GLN A 262 32.63 -30.50 -25.68
N ALA A 263 31.97 -31.21 -26.59
CA ALA A 263 30.53 -31.06 -26.82
C ALA A 263 29.69 -31.59 -25.63
N GLU A 264 30.13 -32.65 -24.96
CA GLU A 264 29.50 -33.15 -23.72
C GLU A 264 29.58 -32.10 -22.60
N VAL A 265 30.73 -31.44 -22.42
CA VAL A 265 30.89 -30.35 -21.44
C VAL A 265 30.00 -29.16 -21.78
N ASP A 266 29.89 -28.79 -23.06
CA ASP A 266 29.03 -27.68 -23.48
C ASP A 266 27.54 -27.96 -23.22
N LEU A 267 27.08 -29.17 -23.53
CA LEU A 267 25.72 -29.61 -23.19
C LEU A 267 25.47 -29.61 -21.67
N ALA A 268 26.46 -30.03 -20.87
CA ALA A 268 26.34 -29.98 -19.40
C ALA A 268 26.20 -28.53 -18.89
N ASN A 269 26.96 -27.59 -19.45
CA ASN A 269 26.85 -26.17 -19.10
C ASN A 269 25.50 -25.58 -19.51
N ALA A 270 25.00 -25.89 -20.71
CA ALA A 270 23.68 -25.43 -21.17
C ALA A 270 22.54 -25.93 -20.25
N ASN A 271 22.63 -27.18 -19.75
CA ASN A 271 21.69 -27.71 -18.76
C ASN A 271 21.75 -26.96 -17.41
N GLN A 272 22.94 -26.59 -16.96
CA GLN A 272 23.12 -25.79 -15.75
C GLN A 272 22.49 -24.39 -15.90
N ASP A 273 22.67 -23.75 -17.06
CA ASP A 273 22.10 -22.43 -17.32
C ASP A 273 20.57 -22.47 -17.45
N LEU A 274 19.99 -23.51 -18.06
CA LEU A 274 18.54 -23.71 -18.05
C LEU A 274 18.01 -23.84 -16.62
N THR A 275 18.69 -24.60 -15.77
CA THR A 275 18.30 -24.76 -14.36
C THR A 275 18.28 -23.41 -13.63
N ARG A 276 19.28 -22.56 -13.87
CA ARG A 276 19.34 -21.20 -13.32
C ARG A 276 18.20 -20.32 -13.87
N ALA A 277 17.96 -20.36 -15.18
CA ALA A 277 16.89 -19.58 -15.82
C ALA A 277 15.50 -19.95 -15.28
N ILE A 278 15.21 -21.25 -15.10
CA ILE A 278 13.95 -21.73 -14.52
C ILE A 278 13.78 -21.22 -13.08
N SER A 279 14.85 -21.23 -12.28
CA SER A 279 14.81 -20.70 -10.91
C SER A 279 14.48 -19.20 -10.91
N ASN A 280 15.17 -18.41 -11.74
CA ASN A 280 14.94 -16.97 -11.86
C ASN A 280 13.53 -16.62 -12.36
N GLN A 281 13.01 -17.39 -13.32
CA GLN A 281 11.63 -17.27 -13.81
C GLN A 281 10.64 -17.50 -12.67
N ARG A 282 10.78 -18.59 -11.91
CA ARG A 282 9.91 -18.89 -10.76
C ARG A 282 9.92 -17.76 -9.72
N ILE A 283 11.10 -17.21 -9.42
CA ILE A 283 11.22 -16.05 -8.51
C ILE A 283 10.48 -14.84 -9.08
N SER A 284 10.61 -14.56 -10.38
CA SER A 284 9.95 -13.44 -11.05
C SER A 284 8.43 -13.58 -11.06
N ARG A 285 7.91 -14.80 -11.28
CA ARG A 285 6.47 -15.12 -11.15
C ARG A 285 5.95 -14.83 -9.74
N ARG A 286 6.71 -15.19 -8.71
CA ARG A 286 6.33 -14.93 -7.32
C ARG A 286 6.41 -13.44 -6.94
N ARG A 287 7.40 -12.71 -7.47
CA ARG A 287 7.49 -11.25 -7.30
C ARG A 287 6.28 -10.55 -7.91
N LEU A 288 5.89 -10.92 -9.14
CA LEU A 288 4.69 -10.38 -9.76
C LEU A 288 3.46 -10.71 -8.93
N ALA A 289 3.28 -11.97 -8.51
CA ALA A 289 2.16 -12.36 -7.67
C ALA A 289 2.06 -11.55 -6.37
N GLN A 290 3.20 -11.23 -5.76
CA GLN A 290 3.28 -10.38 -4.56
C GLN A 290 2.85 -8.94 -4.86
N VAL A 291 3.37 -8.32 -5.92
CA VAL A 291 3.04 -6.93 -6.31
C VAL A 291 1.54 -6.80 -6.64
N LEU A 292 0.99 -7.79 -7.35
CA LEU A 292 -0.43 -7.86 -7.69
C LEU A 292 -1.33 -8.25 -6.52
N SER A 293 -0.73 -8.66 -5.39
CA SER A 293 -1.43 -9.16 -4.20
C SER A 293 -2.45 -10.27 -4.53
N VAL A 294 -2.12 -11.16 -5.47
CA VAL A 294 -2.98 -12.28 -5.88
C VAL A 294 -2.87 -13.47 -4.93
N GLY A 295 -3.81 -14.41 -5.05
CA GLY A 295 -3.82 -15.64 -4.24
C GLY A 295 -2.51 -16.43 -4.30
N GLN A 296 -2.05 -16.92 -3.14
CA GLN A 296 -0.75 -17.58 -3.00
C GLN A 296 -0.59 -18.85 -3.84
N HIS A 297 -1.70 -19.49 -4.24
CA HIS A 297 -1.77 -20.76 -4.98
C HIS A 297 -1.70 -20.60 -6.50
N ILE A 298 -1.54 -19.37 -6.99
CA ILE A 298 -1.59 -19.01 -8.40
C ILE A 298 -0.17 -18.76 -8.91
N GLU A 299 0.16 -19.33 -10.05
CA GLU A 299 1.37 -19.03 -10.81
C GLU A 299 0.99 -18.18 -12.02
N LEU A 300 1.64 -17.04 -12.19
CA LEU A 300 1.37 -16.13 -13.30
C LEU A 300 2.37 -16.36 -14.43
N THR A 301 1.92 -16.23 -15.69
CA THR A 301 2.79 -16.21 -16.87
C THR A 301 2.47 -14.98 -17.73
N ALA A 302 3.47 -14.43 -18.43
CA ALA A 302 3.20 -13.33 -19.35
C ALA A 302 2.44 -13.85 -20.58
N ALA A 303 1.31 -13.21 -20.91
CA ALA A 303 0.54 -13.49 -22.11
C ALA A 303 0.98 -12.64 -23.31
N ASP A 304 1.57 -11.46 -23.06
CA ASP A 304 1.95 -10.52 -24.10
C ASP A 304 3.31 -10.89 -24.72
N GLU A 305 3.43 -10.67 -26.03
CA GLU A 305 4.70 -10.81 -26.75
C GLU A 305 5.71 -9.74 -26.33
N ILE A 306 7.00 -10.09 -26.38
CA ILE A 306 8.10 -9.16 -26.08
C ILE A 306 8.36 -8.30 -27.32
N ARG A 307 7.92 -7.06 -27.25
CA ARG A 307 8.12 -6.02 -28.26
C ARG A 307 8.28 -4.66 -27.59
N GLU A 308 8.79 -3.69 -28.33
CA GLU A 308 8.89 -2.31 -27.86
C GLU A 308 7.48 -1.75 -27.52
N ALA A 309 7.32 -1.20 -26.32
CA ALA A 309 6.05 -0.75 -25.77
C ALA A 309 5.52 0.58 -26.37
N GLY A 310 6.23 1.16 -27.33
CA GLY A 310 5.91 2.44 -27.98
C GLY A 310 7.11 3.38 -28.04
N THR A 311 6.89 4.63 -28.45
CA THR A 311 7.94 5.67 -28.54
C THR A 311 7.60 6.88 -27.69
N TRP A 312 8.60 7.48 -27.05
CA TRP A 312 8.44 8.77 -26.36
C TRP A 312 8.57 9.93 -27.35
N GLY A 313 7.50 10.69 -27.54
CA GLY A 313 7.42 11.76 -28.55
C GLY A 313 7.77 13.17 -28.07
N LEU A 314 7.98 13.36 -26.76
CA LEU A 314 8.27 14.68 -26.18
C LEU A 314 9.78 14.90 -26.06
N SER A 315 10.21 16.16 -26.20
CA SER A 315 11.59 16.55 -25.91
C SER A 315 11.90 16.42 -24.40
N LEU A 316 13.18 16.43 -24.04
CA LEU A 316 13.61 16.45 -22.64
C LEU A 316 13.00 17.65 -21.90
N ASP A 317 13.08 18.85 -22.49
CA ASP A 317 12.58 20.08 -21.88
C ASP A 317 11.06 20.03 -21.66
N ASP A 318 10.31 19.55 -22.65
CA ASP A 318 8.85 19.36 -22.53
C ASP A 318 8.50 18.33 -21.45
N SER A 319 9.31 17.27 -21.33
CA SER A 319 9.13 16.23 -20.32
C SER A 319 9.36 16.77 -18.91
N ILE A 320 10.36 17.63 -18.71
CA ILE A 320 10.63 18.31 -17.43
C ILE A 320 9.47 19.24 -17.05
N VAL A 321 8.99 20.05 -18.00
CA VAL A 321 7.87 20.96 -17.76
C VAL A 321 6.60 20.18 -17.42
N LEU A 322 6.35 19.06 -18.09
CA LEU A 322 5.21 18.18 -17.81
C LEU A 322 5.31 17.55 -16.41
N ALA A 323 6.50 17.11 -16.01
CA ALA A 323 6.73 16.57 -14.67
C ALA A 323 6.42 17.60 -13.57
N TYR A 324 6.83 18.86 -13.74
CA TYR A 324 6.52 19.91 -12.76
C TYR A 324 5.02 20.23 -12.64
N LYS A 325 4.24 20.01 -13.70
CA LYS A 325 2.80 20.24 -13.68
C LYS A 325 2.03 19.09 -13.01
N ASN A 326 2.51 17.86 -13.20
CA ASN A 326 1.75 16.68 -12.84
C ASN A 326 2.18 16.13 -11.47
N ARG A 327 3.47 16.13 -11.12
CA ARG A 327 3.97 15.46 -9.91
C ARG A 327 3.34 15.99 -8.63
N ALA A 328 2.50 15.16 -8.00
CA ALA A 328 1.81 15.43 -6.74
C ALA A 328 2.74 15.95 -5.62
N GLU A 329 4.00 15.52 -5.60
CA GLU A 329 4.92 15.85 -4.51
C GLU A 329 5.24 17.34 -4.43
N LEU A 330 5.15 18.09 -5.54
CA LEU A 330 5.31 19.55 -5.51
C LEU A 330 4.11 20.23 -4.85
N GLU A 331 2.88 19.80 -5.20
CA GLU A 331 1.65 20.31 -4.57
C GLU A 331 1.61 19.93 -3.08
N GLN A 332 2.06 18.74 -2.70
CA GLN A 332 2.17 18.32 -1.30
C GLN A 332 3.04 19.28 -0.46
N GLN A 333 4.15 19.78 -1.02
CA GLN A 333 5.00 20.76 -0.31
C GLN A 333 4.34 22.14 -0.19
N LEU A 334 3.60 22.57 -1.23
CA LEU A 334 2.81 23.80 -1.16
C LEU A 334 1.71 23.69 -0.10
N LEU A 335 1.04 22.55 0.01
CA LEU A 335 0.05 22.29 1.06
C LEU A 335 0.69 22.23 2.45
N GLN A 336 1.87 21.64 2.60
CA GLN A 336 2.58 21.60 3.88
C GLN A 336 2.93 23.01 4.39
N ARG A 337 3.28 23.91 3.47
CA ARG A 337 3.47 25.33 3.75
C ARG A 337 2.17 25.99 4.23
N GLU A 338 1.05 25.73 3.56
CA GLU A 338 -0.27 26.26 3.95
C GLU A 338 -0.75 25.70 5.30
N ILE A 339 -0.56 24.40 5.56
CA ILE A 339 -0.83 23.77 6.86
C ILE A 339 -0.04 24.47 7.96
N SER A 340 1.24 24.75 7.72
CA SER A 340 2.11 25.46 8.67
C SER A 340 1.66 26.91 8.89
N ALA A 341 1.08 27.56 7.88
CA ALA A 341 0.49 28.89 8.03
C ALA A 341 -0.78 28.86 8.91
N GLU A 342 -1.63 27.84 8.77
CA GLU A 342 -2.78 27.65 9.66
C GLU A 342 -2.35 27.27 11.09
N ASP A 343 -1.30 26.47 11.26
CA ASP A 343 -0.68 26.18 12.56
C ASP A 343 -0.20 27.44 13.28
N ARG A 344 0.34 28.41 12.53
CA ARG A 344 0.72 29.73 13.06
C ARG A 344 -0.50 30.50 13.57
N SER A 345 -1.61 30.50 12.81
CA SER A 345 -2.86 31.13 13.21
C SER A 345 -3.46 30.50 14.48
N ILE A 346 -3.42 29.17 14.58
CA ILE A 346 -3.82 28.40 15.77
C ILE A 346 -2.93 28.72 16.98
N ALA A 347 -1.62 28.88 16.78
CA ALA A 347 -0.72 29.24 17.86
C ALA A 347 -1.03 30.64 18.44
N ILE A 348 -1.35 31.60 17.57
CA ILE A 348 -1.65 32.98 17.98
C ILE A 348 -3.02 33.09 18.65
N SER A 349 -4.01 32.27 18.27
CA SER A 349 -5.36 32.34 18.86
C SER A 349 -5.39 32.05 20.36
N ALA A 350 -4.34 31.42 20.91
CA ALA A 350 -4.21 31.17 22.34
C ALA A 350 -4.10 32.44 23.21
N VAL A 351 -3.65 33.58 22.64
CA VAL A 351 -3.54 34.87 23.35
C VAL A 351 -4.61 35.88 22.94
N ILE A 352 -5.58 35.45 22.14
CA ILE A 352 -6.74 36.22 21.71
C ILE A 352 -7.92 35.89 22.66
N PRO A 353 -8.77 36.87 23.02
CA PRO A 353 -9.96 36.60 23.83
C PRO A 353 -10.85 35.51 23.23
N GLN A 354 -11.36 34.63 24.08
CA GLN A 354 -12.34 33.60 23.75
C GLN A 354 -13.66 33.90 24.47
N VAL A 355 -14.78 33.64 23.81
CA VAL A 355 -16.12 33.89 24.31
C VAL A 355 -16.92 32.60 24.21
N ASP A 356 -17.42 32.11 25.35
CA ASP A 356 -18.32 30.97 25.42
C ASP A 356 -19.68 31.36 25.97
N LEU A 357 -20.70 30.63 25.55
CA LEU A 357 -22.01 30.58 26.15
C LEU A 357 -22.12 29.27 26.93
N LEU A 358 -22.54 29.35 28.19
CA LEU A 358 -22.71 28.22 29.08
C LEU A 358 -24.16 28.16 29.52
N GLY A 359 -24.73 26.96 29.48
CA GLY A 359 -26.00 26.62 30.11
C GLY A 359 -25.79 25.42 31.02
N GLU A 360 -26.39 25.44 32.20
CA GLU A 360 -26.31 24.33 33.15
C GLU A 360 -27.67 24.14 33.81
N TYR A 361 -28.13 22.90 33.86
CA TYR A 361 -29.28 22.48 34.64
C TYR A 361 -28.81 21.46 35.66
N ASN A 362 -29.09 21.68 36.94
CA ASN A 362 -28.62 20.83 38.02
C ASN A 362 -29.79 20.38 38.90
N VAL A 363 -29.69 19.15 39.40
CA VAL A 363 -30.57 18.55 40.40
C VAL A 363 -29.71 18.10 41.57
N LEU A 364 -30.16 18.37 42.79
CA LEU A 364 -29.45 18.00 44.01
C LEU A 364 -30.43 17.37 44.99
N ASN A 365 -29.96 16.39 45.75
CA ASN A 365 -30.68 15.83 46.88
C ASN A 365 -29.70 15.32 47.93
N ASP A 366 -29.98 15.54 49.21
CA ASP A 366 -29.33 14.79 50.27
C ASP A 366 -30.23 13.59 50.60
N LEU A 367 -29.82 12.41 50.15
CA LEU A 367 -30.57 11.18 50.36
C LEU A 367 -30.63 10.75 51.83
N SER A 368 -29.89 11.43 52.72
CA SER A 368 -29.94 11.20 54.17
C SER A 368 -31.00 12.03 54.89
N ASP A 369 -31.60 13.03 54.22
CA ASP A 369 -32.64 13.88 54.79
C ASP A 369 -34.05 13.56 54.25
N ALA A 370 -35.06 14.31 54.71
CA ALA A 370 -36.44 14.19 54.24
C ALA A 370 -36.79 15.21 53.14
N ALA A 371 -35.82 16.04 52.74
CA ALA A 371 -36.01 16.94 51.63
C ALA A 371 -36.05 16.14 50.33
N GLY A 372 -36.86 16.60 49.37
CA GLY A 372 -36.90 16.02 48.04
C GLY A 372 -35.79 16.57 47.16
N PHE A 373 -35.76 16.12 45.90
CA PHE A 373 -34.90 16.73 44.89
C PHE A 373 -35.20 18.21 44.70
N GLY A 374 -34.17 19.04 44.75
CA GLY A 374 -34.19 20.42 44.28
C GLY A 374 -33.55 20.52 42.91
N ASP A 375 -34.04 21.41 42.06
CA ASP A 375 -33.51 21.68 40.73
C ASP A 375 -33.23 23.16 40.49
N GLY A 376 -32.41 23.45 39.49
CA GLY A 376 -32.09 24.81 39.09
C GLY A 376 -31.46 24.86 37.71
N PHE A 377 -31.54 26.03 37.06
CA PHE A 377 -30.83 26.29 35.81
C PHE A 377 -30.07 27.60 35.87
N SER A 378 -28.96 27.67 35.14
CA SER A 378 -28.19 28.88 34.91
C SER A 378 -27.78 29.01 33.45
N VAL A 379 -27.77 30.24 32.95
CA VAL A 379 -27.27 30.57 31.60
C VAL A 379 -26.37 31.79 31.75
N GLY A 380 -25.19 31.74 31.13
CA GLY A 380 -24.23 32.83 31.23
C GLY A 380 -23.22 32.85 30.08
N GLY A 381 -22.69 34.03 29.79
CA GLY A 381 -21.53 34.20 28.92
C GLY A 381 -20.24 34.21 29.73
N ARG A 382 -19.16 33.62 29.19
CA ARG A 382 -17.83 33.67 29.79
C ARG A 382 -16.83 34.17 28.75
N ILE A 383 -16.09 35.21 29.12
CA ILE A 383 -14.94 35.67 28.35
C ILE A 383 -13.67 35.18 29.05
N ARG A 384 -12.82 34.44 28.34
CA ARG A 384 -11.48 34.04 28.80
C ARG A 384 -10.44 34.75 27.94
N TRP A 385 -9.51 35.46 28.56
CA TRP A 385 -8.41 36.09 27.84
C TRP A 385 -7.08 35.88 28.55
N THR A 386 -6.22 35.08 27.94
CA THR A 386 -4.82 34.94 28.35
C THR A 386 -3.98 35.95 27.58
N PHE A 387 -3.86 37.17 28.10
CA PHE A 387 -3.06 38.21 27.46
C PHE A 387 -1.54 37.96 27.56
N PHE A 388 -1.10 37.11 28.48
CA PHE A 388 0.29 36.67 28.61
C PHE A 388 0.36 35.21 29.07
N ASP A 389 1.01 34.35 28.27
CA ASP A 389 1.16 32.91 28.54
C ASP A 389 2.63 32.50 28.71
N GLY A 390 3.49 33.44 29.10
CA GLY A 390 4.94 33.23 29.17
C GLY A 390 5.65 33.25 27.81
N GLY A 391 4.96 33.67 26.74
CA GLY A 391 5.51 33.75 25.38
C GLY A 391 5.37 32.45 24.58
N ARG A 392 4.64 31.45 25.10
CA ARG A 392 4.48 30.13 24.47
C ARG A 392 3.70 30.23 23.15
N ALA A 393 2.66 31.06 23.06
CA ALA A 393 1.93 31.29 21.81
C ALA A 393 2.85 31.83 20.70
N PHE A 394 3.65 32.85 21.01
CA PHE A 394 4.60 33.44 20.06
C PHE A 394 5.73 32.49 19.68
N ALA A 395 6.22 31.67 20.61
CA ALA A 395 7.24 30.66 20.33
C ALA A 395 6.70 29.58 19.37
N ARG A 396 5.47 29.09 19.58
CA ARG A 396 4.79 28.15 18.66
C ARG A 396 4.53 28.77 17.29
N ALA A 397 4.12 30.04 17.24
CA ALA A 397 3.93 30.77 15.99
C ALA A 397 5.26 30.90 15.21
N ARG A 398 6.37 31.16 15.91
CA ARG A 398 7.71 31.18 15.31
C ARG A 398 8.15 29.81 14.81
N GLN A 399 7.83 28.73 15.54
CA GLN A 399 8.08 27.37 15.08
C GLN A 399 7.32 27.07 13.78
N ALA A 400 6.03 27.42 13.72
CA ALA A 400 5.22 27.27 12.52
C ALA A 400 5.78 28.09 11.34
N GLU A 401 6.30 29.30 11.58
CA GLU A 401 7.01 30.09 10.56
C GLU A 401 8.28 29.39 10.08
N ARG A 402 9.08 28.78 10.97
CA ARG A 402 10.25 27.99 10.52
C ARG A 402 9.84 26.74 9.71
N ASN A 403 8.66 26.17 9.97
CA ASN A 403 8.13 25.07 9.17
C ASN A 403 7.70 25.53 7.76
N ILE A 404 7.27 26.79 7.59
CA ILE A 404 7.03 27.40 6.27
C ILE A 404 8.35 27.50 5.49
N ASP A 405 9.40 28.06 6.10
CA ASP A 405 10.73 28.16 5.47
C ASP A 405 11.28 26.77 5.09
N ARG A 406 11.04 25.77 5.95
CA ARG A 406 11.40 24.38 5.66
C ARG A 406 10.66 23.85 4.45
N ALA A 407 9.34 24.04 4.36
CA ALA A 407 8.54 23.60 3.22
C ALA A 407 8.99 24.28 1.90
N ASP A 408 9.38 25.56 1.94
CA ASP A 408 9.93 26.27 0.76
C ASP A 408 11.27 25.65 0.28
N THR A 409 12.11 25.25 1.23
CA THR A 409 13.39 24.57 0.95
C THR A 409 13.13 23.15 0.42
N GLU A 410 12.23 22.40 1.06
CA GLU A 410 11.82 21.05 0.64
C GLU A 410 11.17 21.06 -0.75
N PHE A 411 10.39 22.09 -1.09
CA PHE A 411 9.88 22.29 -2.44
C PHE A 411 11.01 22.44 -3.47
N SER A 412 12.02 23.26 -3.16
CA SER A 412 13.16 23.49 -4.04
C SER A 412 14.01 22.22 -4.23
N LEU A 413 14.23 21.46 -3.15
CA LEU A 413 14.89 20.16 -3.19
C LEU A 413 14.09 19.19 -4.07
N ARG A 414 12.79 19.05 -3.82
CA ARG A 414 11.93 18.12 -4.56
C ARG A 414 11.86 18.45 -6.04
N ARG A 415 11.81 19.74 -6.39
CA ARG A 415 11.85 20.20 -7.78
C ARG A 415 13.15 19.79 -8.49
N ASN A 416 14.29 19.88 -7.81
CA ASN A 416 15.57 19.48 -8.37
C ASN A 416 15.67 17.94 -8.50
N GLU A 417 15.17 17.19 -7.53
CA GLU A 417 15.09 15.72 -7.59
C GLU A 417 14.22 15.24 -8.76
N ILE A 418 13.03 15.85 -8.93
CA ILE A 418 12.13 15.51 -10.05
C ILE A 418 12.81 15.77 -11.38
N ARG A 419 13.53 16.89 -11.52
CA ARG A 419 14.29 17.19 -12.74
C ARG A 419 15.32 16.11 -13.04
N LEU A 420 16.14 15.76 -12.05
CA LEU A 420 17.17 14.73 -12.20
C LEU A 420 16.55 13.38 -12.58
N GLN A 421 15.45 12.99 -11.94
CA GLN A 421 14.73 11.74 -12.26
C GLN A 421 14.25 11.69 -13.71
N VAL A 422 13.74 12.81 -14.23
CA VAL A 422 13.31 12.92 -15.63
C VAL A 422 14.50 12.84 -16.58
N GLU A 423 15.57 13.59 -16.30
CA GLU A 423 16.81 13.59 -17.10
C GLU A 423 17.43 12.18 -17.15
N GLU A 424 17.61 11.51 -16.01
CA GLU A 424 18.14 10.14 -15.91
C GLU A 424 17.28 9.13 -16.68
N SER A 425 15.95 9.19 -16.51
CA SER A 425 15.02 8.27 -17.18
C SER A 425 15.01 8.50 -18.70
N TYR A 426 15.06 9.76 -19.13
CA TYR A 426 15.10 10.15 -20.54
C TYR A 426 16.39 9.67 -21.21
N TYR A 427 17.57 9.95 -20.62
CA TYR A 427 18.83 9.49 -21.19
C TYR A 427 18.96 7.96 -21.19
N SER A 428 18.43 7.29 -20.16
CA SER A 428 18.37 5.83 -20.11
C SER A 428 17.51 5.27 -21.24
N LEU A 429 16.35 5.88 -21.51
CA LEU A 429 15.47 5.48 -22.62
C LEU A 429 16.16 5.60 -23.98
N ILE A 430 16.80 6.74 -24.24
CA ILE A 430 17.54 6.96 -25.50
C ILE A 430 18.69 5.97 -25.66
N SER A 431 19.45 5.72 -24.60
CA SER A 431 20.53 4.72 -24.59
C SER A 431 20.01 3.31 -24.90
N ASN A 432 18.92 2.90 -24.24
CA ASN A 432 18.32 1.58 -24.46
C ASN A 432 17.76 1.42 -25.87
N GLN A 433 17.22 2.49 -26.47
CA GLN A 433 16.77 2.47 -27.86
C GLN A 433 17.92 2.20 -28.83
N GLU A 434 19.11 2.76 -28.59
CA GLU A 434 20.29 2.50 -29.43
C GLU A 434 20.89 1.11 -29.16
N ASN A 435 20.81 0.61 -27.92
CA ASN A 435 21.20 -0.74 -27.56
C ASN A 435 20.37 -1.81 -28.30
N ILE A 436 19.08 -1.58 -28.52
CA ILE A 436 18.22 -2.48 -29.33
C ILE A 436 18.78 -2.60 -30.76
N LYS A 437 19.06 -1.48 -31.43
CA LYS A 437 19.59 -1.48 -32.81
C LYS A 437 20.94 -2.19 -32.90
N THR A 438 21.82 -1.93 -31.93
CA THR A 438 23.17 -2.52 -31.89
C THR A 438 23.11 -4.03 -31.62
N SER A 439 22.27 -4.46 -30.68
CA SER A 439 22.10 -5.88 -30.33
C SER A 439 21.40 -6.68 -31.44
N GLN A 440 20.49 -6.07 -32.20
CA GLN A 440 19.90 -6.68 -33.38
C GLN A 440 20.98 -7.07 -34.42
N LYS A 441 21.88 -6.13 -34.75
CA LYS A 441 23.00 -6.39 -35.66
C LYS A 441 23.98 -7.44 -35.12
N SER A 442 24.12 -7.52 -33.79
CA SER A 442 24.91 -8.56 -33.11
C SER A 442 24.32 -9.96 -33.32
N ILE A 443 22.98 -10.11 -33.26
CA ILE A 443 22.32 -11.39 -33.56
C ILE A 443 22.55 -11.81 -35.01
N GLU A 444 22.36 -10.90 -35.95
CA GLU A 444 22.55 -11.19 -37.39
C GLU A 444 23.97 -11.71 -37.65
N SER A 445 24.98 -11.02 -37.10
CA SER A 445 26.39 -11.39 -37.25
C SER A 445 26.73 -12.71 -36.55
N ALA A 446 26.25 -12.93 -35.32
CA ALA A 446 26.50 -14.17 -34.57
C ALA A 446 25.81 -15.39 -35.21
N THR A 447 24.63 -15.19 -35.80
CA THR A 447 23.89 -16.24 -36.52
C THR A 447 24.68 -16.70 -37.74
N GLU A 448 25.19 -15.76 -38.54
CA GLU A 448 26.00 -16.10 -39.71
C GLU A 448 27.35 -16.70 -39.31
N SER A 449 27.98 -16.22 -38.23
CA SER A 449 29.23 -16.79 -37.71
C SER A 449 29.05 -18.25 -37.30
N LEU A 450 27.97 -18.58 -36.57
CA LEU A 450 27.64 -19.96 -36.22
C LEU A 450 27.40 -20.83 -37.47
N ARG A 451 26.70 -20.31 -38.47
CA ARG A 451 26.46 -21.03 -39.74
C ARG A 451 27.78 -21.38 -40.42
N LEU A 452 28.71 -20.42 -40.52
CA LEU A 452 30.02 -20.63 -41.13
C LEU A 452 30.90 -21.59 -40.31
N ALA A 453 30.89 -21.47 -38.98
CA ALA A 453 31.63 -22.36 -38.09
C ALA A 453 31.16 -23.83 -38.24
N ARG A 454 29.84 -24.06 -38.28
CA ARG A 454 29.26 -25.39 -38.52
C ARG A 454 29.68 -25.97 -39.87
N LEU A 455 29.59 -25.19 -40.94
CA LEU A 455 30.00 -25.63 -42.28
C LEU A 455 31.49 -25.97 -42.36
N ARG A 456 32.36 -25.14 -41.74
CA ARG A 456 33.81 -25.39 -41.70
C ARG A 456 34.15 -26.65 -40.90
N PHE A 457 33.47 -26.87 -39.77
CA PHE A 457 33.64 -28.07 -38.96
C PHE A 457 33.21 -29.33 -39.73
N GLN A 458 32.04 -29.29 -40.38
CA GLN A 458 31.55 -30.40 -41.22
C GLN A 458 32.47 -30.69 -42.42
N ALA A 459 33.11 -29.67 -42.98
CA ALA A 459 34.11 -29.81 -44.05
C ALA A 459 35.51 -30.20 -43.54
N GLY A 460 35.71 -30.37 -42.22
CA GLY A 460 36.99 -30.75 -41.62
C GLY A 460 38.06 -29.65 -41.57
N VAL A 461 37.70 -28.39 -41.89
CA VAL A 461 38.62 -27.22 -41.91
C VAL A 461 38.42 -26.28 -40.72
N GLY A 462 37.57 -26.65 -39.76
CA GLY A 462 37.28 -25.93 -38.52
C GLY A 462 37.33 -26.84 -37.31
N THR A 463 37.33 -26.27 -36.11
CA THR A 463 37.39 -27.04 -34.85
C THR A 463 36.03 -27.05 -34.14
N GLN A 464 35.83 -28.06 -33.29
CA GLN A 464 34.64 -28.12 -32.42
C GLN A 464 34.58 -26.91 -31.47
N THR A 465 35.74 -26.41 -31.02
CA THR A 465 35.83 -25.18 -30.22
C THR A 465 35.25 -23.97 -30.95
N ASP A 466 35.48 -23.84 -32.27
CA ASP A 466 34.94 -22.71 -33.05
C ASP A 466 33.40 -22.74 -33.12
N VAL A 467 32.82 -23.94 -33.27
CA VAL A 467 31.37 -24.14 -33.26
C VAL A 467 30.81 -23.76 -31.89
N ILE A 468 31.36 -24.31 -30.82
CA ILE A 468 30.94 -24.05 -29.45
C ILE A 468 31.02 -22.55 -29.11
N ASN A 469 32.12 -21.89 -29.46
CA ASN A 469 32.28 -20.45 -29.22
C ASN A 469 31.22 -19.64 -29.99
N SER A 470 30.97 -19.99 -31.26
CA SER A 470 29.95 -19.30 -32.06
C SER A 470 28.51 -19.55 -31.54
N GLN A 471 28.24 -20.72 -30.94
CA GLN A 471 26.95 -21.01 -30.29
C GLN A 471 26.75 -20.15 -29.03
N ARG A 472 27.81 -20.00 -28.22
CA ARG A 472 27.79 -19.12 -27.04
C ARG A 472 27.61 -17.66 -27.45
N ASP A 473 28.33 -17.20 -28.47
CA ASP A 473 28.20 -15.83 -28.98
C ASP A 473 26.78 -15.54 -29.48
N LEU A 474 26.14 -16.48 -30.18
CA LEU A 474 24.74 -16.35 -30.60
C LEU A 474 23.77 -16.37 -29.41
N THR A 475 23.99 -17.23 -28.43
CA THR A 475 23.17 -17.31 -27.22
C THR A 475 23.25 -16.00 -26.43
N ASP A 476 24.46 -15.45 -26.27
CA ASP A 476 24.71 -14.17 -25.62
C ASP A 476 24.08 -13.01 -26.42
N ALA A 477 24.20 -13.00 -27.74
CA ALA A 477 23.59 -11.99 -28.59
C ALA A 477 22.05 -12.00 -28.49
N ARG A 478 21.42 -13.18 -28.50
CA ARG A 478 19.97 -13.35 -28.28
C ARG A 478 19.54 -12.83 -26.91
N SER A 479 20.30 -13.17 -25.88
CA SER A 479 20.06 -12.69 -24.51
C SER A 479 20.15 -11.16 -24.41
N ARG A 480 21.22 -10.56 -24.98
CA ARG A 480 21.42 -9.10 -24.98
C ARG A 480 20.34 -8.33 -25.73
N TYR A 481 19.85 -8.84 -26.85
CA TYR A 481 18.77 -8.19 -27.61
C TYR A 481 17.44 -8.20 -26.85
N LEU A 482 17.05 -9.36 -26.31
CA LEU A 482 15.84 -9.45 -25.49
C LEU A 482 15.94 -8.59 -24.23
N GLN A 483 17.11 -8.57 -23.60
CA GLN A 483 17.41 -7.69 -22.48
C GLN A 483 17.27 -6.21 -22.86
N ALA A 484 17.77 -5.81 -24.04
CA ALA A 484 17.65 -4.43 -24.52
C ALA A 484 16.19 -3.99 -24.75
N ILE A 485 15.33 -4.88 -25.29
CA ILE A 485 13.89 -4.59 -25.45
C ILE A 485 13.21 -4.41 -24.09
N VAL A 486 13.48 -5.32 -23.15
CA VAL A 486 12.91 -5.24 -21.81
C VAL A 486 13.41 -3.99 -21.07
N ASP A 487 14.70 -3.68 -21.16
CA ASP A 487 15.28 -2.48 -20.52
C ASP A 487 14.73 -1.19 -21.14
N TYR A 488 14.51 -1.16 -22.46
CA TYR A 488 13.80 -0.06 -23.10
C TYR A 488 12.39 0.11 -22.53
N ASN A 489 11.60 -0.96 -22.48
CA ASN A 489 10.24 -0.94 -21.94
C ASN A 489 10.19 -0.49 -20.46
N ARG A 490 11.15 -0.97 -19.64
CA ARG A 490 11.29 -0.55 -18.24
C ARG A 490 11.72 0.92 -18.13
N SER A 491 12.64 1.38 -18.95
CA SER A 491 13.04 2.81 -18.96
C SER A 491 11.93 3.73 -19.43
N LEU A 492 11.06 3.27 -20.33
CA LEU A 492 9.85 3.99 -20.72
C LEU A 492 8.86 4.09 -19.55
N ASN A 493 8.64 2.98 -18.83
CA ASN A 493 7.85 2.96 -17.60
C ASN A 493 8.43 3.90 -16.52
N SER A 494 9.76 3.91 -16.34
CA SER A 494 10.45 4.85 -15.43
C SER A 494 10.26 6.31 -15.84
N LEU A 495 10.35 6.63 -17.13
CA LEU A 495 10.12 7.99 -17.62
C LEU A 495 8.66 8.40 -17.43
N GLN A 496 7.71 7.51 -17.72
CA GLN A 496 6.27 7.72 -17.47
C GLN A 496 5.98 7.94 -15.99
N ARG A 497 6.67 7.23 -15.10
CA ARG A 497 6.60 7.46 -13.65
C ARG A 497 7.26 8.77 -13.23
N ALA A 498 8.39 9.16 -13.85
CA ALA A 498 9.10 10.39 -13.53
C ALA A 498 8.26 11.65 -13.83
N ILE A 499 7.37 11.59 -14.81
CA ILE A 499 6.44 12.66 -15.19
C ILE A 499 5.04 12.52 -14.57
N SER A 500 4.83 11.45 -13.78
CA SER A 500 3.55 10.91 -13.31
C SER A 500 2.53 11.90 -12.75
N ASN A 501 1.26 11.41 -12.75
CA ASN A 501 -0.05 12.07 -12.71
C ASN A 501 -0.51 12.54 -14.09
N LEU A 502 -0.09 11.85 -15.14
CA LEU A 502 -0.78 11.97 -16.41
C LEU A 502 -2.21 11.49 -16.18
N PRO A 503 -3.23 12.27 -16.58
CA PRO A 503 -4.59 11.76 -16.63
C PRO A 503 -4.61 10.67 -17.70
N ASP A 504 -4.30 9.45 -17.31
CA ASP A 504 -4.87 8.30 -17.96
C ASP A 504 -6.37 8.52 -17.79
N ASN A 505 -7.09 8.77 -18.89
CA ASN A 505 -8.54 9.03 -18.95
C ASN A 505 -9.42 7.93 -18.32
N ARG A 506 -8.83 7.01 -17.56
CA ARG A 506 -9.41 5.82 -16.95
C ARG A 506 -9.31 5.78 -15.42
N LEU A 507 -8.56 6.70 -14.76
CA LEU A 507 -8.41 6.68 -13.30
C LEU A 507 -9.69 7.03 -12.52
N PHE A 508 -10.68 7.65 -13.18
CA PHE A 508 -11.95 8.06 -12.55
C PHE A 508 -13.20 7.31 -13.06
N GLU A 509 -13.04 6.29 -13.91
CA GLU A 509 -14.15 5.44 -14.37
C GLU A 509 -14.12 4.07 -13.69
N VAL A 510 -14.26 4.06 -12.37
CA VAL A 510 -14.90 2.93 -11.70
C VAL A 510 -16.27 3.43 -11.26
N ARG A 511 -17.26 3.25 -12.14
CA ARG A 511 -18.68 3.39 -11.82
C ARG A 511 -19.32 2.04 -11.62
#